data_AF-A0A7C7DFE8-F1
#
_entry.id   AF-A0A7C7DFE8-F1
#
_cell.length_a   1.000
_cell.length_b   1.000
_cell.length_c   1.000
_cell.angle_alpha   90.00
_cell.angle_beta   90.00
_cell.angle_gamma   90.00
#
_symmetry.space_group_name_H-M   'P 1'
#
loop_
_entity.id
_entity.type
_entity.pdbx_description
1 polymer ?
#
loop_
_entity_poly.entity_id
_entity_poly.type
_entity_poly.pdbx_seq_one_letter_code
_entity_poly.pdbx_strand_id
1 'polypeptide(L)'
;MTKGLFLTGLRSLLASVLASGAAFLFNRAASRGGRPGPLLAFVLGPGVEETAKTGFALAMAAPVLAVHLGFGAVEAVYDASAWLWHGPDPEPGPEGEPASLSARGLAAGAMSLLSHAAFGAVTQAVLTVTLEPLFAVAAAVLAHAAWNLAIVALVGAGGRL
;
A
#
# COMPACT_ATOMS: atom_id res chain seq x y z
N MET A 1 -22.45 -3.23 -22.77
CA MET A 1 -21.33 -3.77 -21.97
C MET A 1 -20.22 -2.75 -21.70
N THR A 2 -19.74 -2.00 -22.70
CA THR A 2 -18.60 -1.06 -22.58
C THR A 2 -18.79 0.09 -21.60
N LYS A 3 -19.98 0.73 -21.55
CA LYS A 3 -20.25 1.83 -20.60
C LYS A 3 -20.16 1.40 -19.13
N GLY A 4 -20.61 0.19 -18.80
CA GLY A 4 -20.57 -0.34 -17.43
C GLY A 4 -19.15 -0.59 -16.96
N LEU A 5 -18.33 -1.25 -17.80
CA LEU A 5 -16.91 -1.47 -17.49
C LEU A 5 -16.14 -0.16 -17.32
N PHE A 6 -16.39 0.83 -18.19
CA PHE A 6 -15.77 2.15 -18.09
C PHE A 6 -16.09 2.84 -16.76
N LEU A 7 -17.36 2.86 -16.35
CA LEU A 7 -17.76 3.49 -15.08
C LEU A 7 -17.18 2.76 -13.87
N THR A 8 -17.14 1.43 -13.89
CA THR A 8 -16.49 0.63 -12.83
C THR A 8 -15.00 0.95 -12.74
N GLY A 9 -14.31 1.03 -13.87
CA GLY A 9 -12.90 1.42 -13.92
C GLY A 9 -12.67 2.82 -13.37
N LEU A 10 -13.48 3.80 -13.80
CA LEU A 10 -13.40 5.18 -13.33
C LEU A 10 -13.60 5.29 -11.81
N ARG A 11 -14.63 4.62 -11.26
CA ARG A 11 -14.88 4.59 -9.81
C ARG A 11 -13.71 3.98 -9.04
N SER A 12 -13.14 2.89 -9.56
CA SER A 12 -11.99 2.23 -8.94
C SER A 12 -10.77 3.14 -8.90
N LEU A 13 -10.50 3.84 -10.02
CA LEU A 13 -9.39 4.79 -10.10
C LEU A 13 -9.59 5.96 -9.12
N LEU A 14 -10.76 6.58 -9.12
CA LEU A 14 -11.07 7.69 -8.21
C LEU A 14 -10.98 7.27 -6.74
N ALA A 15 -11.55 6.12 -6.38
CA ALA A 15 -11.46 5.57 -5.03
C ALA A 15 -10.02 5.27 -4.62
N SER A 16 -9.19 4.74 -5.53
CA SER A 16 -7.77 4.46 -5.27
C SER A 16 -6.98 5.73 -4.99
N VAL A 17 -7.19 6.78 -5.80
CA VAL A 17 -6.52 8.08 -5.64
C VAL A 17 -6.94 8.75 -4.33
N LEU A 18 -8.24 8.72 -3.99
CA LEU A 18 -8.74 9.28 -2.74
C LEU A 18 -8.23 8.52 -1.53
N ALA A 19 -8.20 7.19 -1.58
CA ALA A 19 -7.65 6.36 -0.51
C ALA A 19 -6.16 6.66 -0.30
N SER A 20 -5.39 6.71 -1.39
CA SER A 20 -3.96 7.03 -1.36
C SER A 20 -3.71 8.43 -0.80
N GLY A 21 -4.50 9.42 -1.23
CA GLY A 21 -4.41 10.79 -0.73
C GLY A 21 -4.75 10.90 0.76
N ALA A 22 -5.80 10.22 1.22
CA ALA A 22 -6.18 10.21 2.63
C ALA A 22 -5.10 9.57 3.51
N ALA A 23 -4.58 8.40 3.11
CA ALA A 23 -3.49 7.72 3.78
C ALA A 23 -2.21 8.58 3.83
N PHE A 24 -1.82 9.15 2.69
CA PHE A 24 -0.66 10.04 2.60
C PHE A 24 -0.77 11.24 3.53
N LEU A 25 -1.91 11.94 3.53
CA LEU A 25 -2.12 13.10 4.39
C LEU A 25 -2.09 12.73 5.86
N PHE A 26 -2.67 11.60 6.24
CA PHE A 26 -2.62 11.09 7.61
C PHE A 26 -1.18 10.74 8.02
N ASN A 27 -0.50 9.89 7.24
CA ASN A 27 0.87 9.44 7.54
C ASN A 27 1.83 10.64 7.59
N ARG A 28 1.67 11.60 6.67
CA ARG A 28 2.44 12.85 6.64
C ARG A 28 2.19 13.72 7.86
N ALA A 29 0.94 13.82 8.33
CA ALA A 29 0.58 14.59 9.51
C ALA A 29 1.09 13.94 10.80
N ALA A 30 0.90 12.64 10.93
CA ALA A 30 1.29 11.86 12.09
C ALA A 30 2.82 11.78 12.26
N SER A 31 3.57 11.88 11.16
CA SER A 31 5.04 11.87 11.16
C SER A 31 5.68 13.27 11.21
N ARG A 32 4.91 14.35 11.39
CA ARG A 32 5.46 15.73 11.43
C ARG A 32 6.46 15.97 12.56
N GLY A 33 6.39 15.19 13.63
CA GLY A 33 7.27 15.29 14.80
C GLY A 33 8.50 14.38 14.80
N GLY A 34 8.73 13.62 13.72
CA GLY A 34 9.85 12.67 13.63
C GLY A 34 9.41 11.28 13.19
N ARG A 35 10.25 10.27 13.49
CA ARG A 35 9.97 8.88 13.12
C ARG A 35 8.71 8.37 13.84
N PRO A 36 7.77 7.74 13.12
CA PRO A 36 6.57 7.21 13.72
C PRO A 36 6.91 6.13 14.75
N GLY A 37 6.27 6.19 15.92
CA GLY A 37 6.39 5.13 16.93
C GLY A 37 5.73 3.83 16.48
N PRO A 38 5.98 2.70 17.17
CA PRO A 38 5.48 1.38 16.76
C PRO A 38 3.96 1.30 16.58
N LEU A 39 3.19 1.93 17.48
CA LEU A 39 1.73 1.98 17.37
C LEU A 39 1.27 2.62 16.05
N LEU A 40 1.92 3.71 15.66
CA LEU A 40 1.59 4.41 14.43
C LEU A 40 2.02 3.61 13.19
N ALA A 41 3.22 3.05 13.20
CA ALA A 41 3.79 2.32 12.07
C ALA A 41 3.10 0.97 11.79
N PHE A 42 2.68 0.25 12.84
CA PHE A 42 2.17 -1.12 12.69
C PHE A 42 0.65 -1.22 12.81
N VAL A 43 -0.03 -0.25 13.43
CA VAL A 43 -1.47 -0.36 13.69
C VAL A 43 -2.25 0.80 13.11
N LEU A 44 -1.93 2.04 13.49
CA LEU A 44 -2.75 3.19 13.08
C LEU A 44 -2.60 3.54 11.60
N GLY A 45 -1.38 3.50 11.05
CA GLY A 45 -1.13 3.69 9.62
C GLY A 45 -1.91 2.67 8.77
N PRO A 46 -1.66 1.36 8.95
CA PRO A 46 -2.45 0.30 8.31
C PRO A 46 -3.96 0.44 8.54
N GLY A 47 -4.37 0.80 9.77
CA GLY A 47 -5.76 1.07 10.13
C GLY A 47 -6.43 2.10 9.22
N VAL A 48 -5.79 3.25 9.03
CA VAL A 48 -6.28 4.32 8.17
C VAL A 48 -6.28 3.89 6.70
N GLU A 49 -5.24 3.20 6.26
CA GLU A 49 -5.12 2.75 4.88
C GLU A 49 -6.20 1.75 4.47
N GLU A 50 -6.39 0.69 5.25
CA GLU A 50 -7.40 -0.34 4.96
C GLU A 50 -8.82 0.22 5.08
N THR A 51 -9.05 1.12 6.04
CA THR A 51 -10.33 1.84 6.17
C THR A 51 -10.59 2.73 4.96
N ALA A 52 -9.59 3.47 4.48
CA ALA A 52 -9.73 4.36 3.34
C ALA A 52 -9.99 3.58 2.04
N LYS A 53 -9.19 2.54 1.76
CA LYS A 53 -9.37 1.68 0.57
C LYS A 53 -10.76 1.07 0.54
N THR A 54 -11.16 0.44 1.65
CA THR A 54 -12.46 -0.25 1.74
C THR A 54 -13.62 0.74 1.75
N GLY A 55 -13.52 1.82 2.53
CA GLY A 55 -14.55 2.84 2.65
C GLY A 55 -14.83 3.55 1.32
N PHE A 56 -13.80 3.98 0.59
CA PHE A 56 -13.98 4.60 -0.72
C PHE A 56 -14.46 3.60 -1.78
N ALA A 57 -14.01 2.35 -1.73
CA ALA A 57 -14.53 1.31 -2.60
C ALA A 57 -16.05 1.14 -2.42
N LEU A 58 -16.51 1.01 -1.18
CA LEU A 58 -17.93 0.86 -0.86
C LEU A 58 -18.74 2.11 -1.22
N ALA A 59 -18.26 3.30 -0.83
CA ALA A 59 -18.95 4.56 -1.10
C ALA A 59 -19.14 4.84 -2.60
N MET A 60 -18.22 4.38 -3.45
CA MET A 60 -18.29 4.56 -4.89
C MET A 60 -18.86 3.37 -5.65
N ALA A 61 -19.27 2.30 -4.96
CA ALA A 61 -19.62 1.01 -5.55
C ALA A 61 -18.54 0.52 -6.54
N ALA A 62 -17.28 0.62 -6.13
CA ALA A 62 -16.12 0.10 -6.84
C ALA A 62 -15.71 -1.28 -6.29
N PRO A 63 -15.13 -2.17 -7.11
CA PRO A 63 -14.59 -3.44 -6.63
C PRO A 63 -13.48 -3.20 -5.60
N VAL A 64 -13.63 -3.78 -4.41
CA VAL A 64 -12.69 -3.61 -3.29
C VAL A 64 -11.27 -4.02 -3.69
N LEU A 65 -11.13 -5.16 -4.36
CA LEU A 65 -9.84 -5.63 -4.86
C LEU A 65 -9.19 -4.64 -5.84
N ALA A 66 -9.96 -4.04 -6.74
CA ALA A 66 -9.43 -3.08 -7.71
C ALA A 66 -8.91 -1.80 -7.03
N VAL A 67 -9.59 -1.35 -5.96
CA VAL A 67 -9.15 -0.19 -5.18
C VAL A 67 -7.86 -0.48 -4.40
N HIS A 68 -7.72 -1.67 -3.83
CA HIS A 68 -6.47 -2.07 -3.15
C HIS A 68 -5.30 -2.19 -4.14
N LEU A 69 -5.54 -2.78 -5.32
CA LEU A 69 -4.53 -2.81 -6.39
C LEU A 69 -4.14 -1.41 -6.87
N GLY A 70 -5.11 -0.52 -7.05
CA GLY A 70 -4.86 0.86 -7.45
C GLY A 70 -4.08 1.64 -6.39
N PHE A 71 -4.39 1.44 -5.11
CA PHE A 71 -3.61 2.00 -4.00
C PHE A 71 -2.17 1.48 -4.02
N GLY A 72 -1.97 0.16 -4.11
CA GLY A 72 -0.64 -0.44 -4.20
C GLY A 72 0.14 0.00 -5.44
N ALA A 73 -0.54 0.29 -6.56
CA ALA A 73 0.10 0.86 -7.74
C ALA A 73 0.59 2.29 -7.50
N VAL A 74 -0.19 3.12 -6.78
CA VAL A 74 0.24 4.48 -6.40
C VAL A 74 1.45 4.42 -5.48
N GLU A 75 1.46 3.55 -4.48
CA GLU A 75 2.62 3.35 -3.62
C GLU A 75 3.83 2.81 -4.38
N ALA A 76 3.64 1.81 -5.25
CA ALA A 76 4.73 1.27 -6.07
C ALA A 76 5.39 2.35 -6.94
N VAL A 77 4.58 3.26 -7.51
CA VAL A 77 5.09 4.42 -8.25
C VAL A 77 5.80 5.40 -7.32
N TYR A 78 5.24 5.66 -6.13
CA TYR A 78 5.85 6.56 -5.15
C TYR A 78 7.22 6.04 -4.71
N ASP A 79 7.33 4.77 -4.32
CA ASP A 79 8.55 4.11 -3.89
C ASP A 79 9.60 4.06 -5.01
N ALA A 80 9.18 3.76 -6.24
CA ALA A 80 10.05 3.84 -7.42
C ALA A 80 10.49 5.28 -7.74
N SER A 81 9.64 6.28 -7.48
CA SER A 81 9.93 7.70 -7.73
C SER A 81 10.83 8.34 -6.67
N ALA A 82 10.79 7.85 -5.42
CA ALA A 82 11.71 8.28 -4.38
C ALA A 82 13.17 8.02 -4.81
N TRP A 83 13.41 6.90 -5.50
CA TRP A 83 14.69 6.62 -6.14
C TRP A 83 15.03 7.62 -7.26
N LEU A 84 14.05 8.02 -8.08
CA LEU A 84 14.26 9.03 -9.14
C LEU A 84 14.66 10.40 -8.58
N TRP A 85 14.15 10.78 -7.39
CA TRP A 85 14.39 12.09 -6.79
C TRP A 85 15.66 12.16 -5.93
N HIS A 86 16.01 11.05 -5.26
CA HIS A 86 17.16 10.99 -4.36
C HIS A 86 18.43 10.43 -5.00
N GLY A 87 18.34 9.92 -6.24
CA GLY A 87 19.45 9.28 -6.93
C GLY A 87 19.73 7.86 -6.41
N PRO A 88 20.65 7.12 -7.04
CA PRO A 88 21.08 5.81 -6.54
C PRO A 88 21.62 5.93 -5.11
N ASP A 89 21.49 4.84 -4.33
CA ASP A 89 22.16 4.71 -3.03
C ASP A 89 23.65 5.13 -3.17
N PRO A 90 24.25 5.76 -2.15
CA PRO A 90 25.65 6.21 -2.20
C PRO A 90 26.68 5.09 -2.36
N GLU A 91 26.24 3.82 -2.35
CA GLU A 91 27.03 2.66 -2.72
C GLU A 91 26.94 2.46 -4.24
N PRO A 92 28.00 2.80 -5.00
CA PRO A 92 28.01 2.54 -6.44
C PRO A 92 27.98 1.02 -6.67
N GLY A 93 27.02 0.56 -7.47
CA GLY A 93 27.18 -0.72 -8.15
C GLY A 93 28.47 -0.72 -9.00
N PRO A 94 28.97 -1.91 -9.40
CA PRO A 94 30.22 -2.03 -10.14
C PRO A 94 30.20 -1.08 -11.36
N GLU A 95 31.31 -0.34 -11.49
CA GLU A 95 31.48 0.85 -12.32
C GLU A 95 30.88 0.74 -13.73
N GLY A 96 30.05 1.73 -14.13
CA GLY A 96 29.70 1.99 -15.54
C GLY A 96 28.26 1.75 -15.96
N GLU A 97 27.39 1.26 -15.08
CA GLU A 97 25.96 1.08 -15.41
C GLU A 97 25.19 2.42 -15.28
N PRO A 98 24.33 2.77 -16.26
CA PRO A 98 23.47 3.94 -16.14
C PRO A 98 22.57 3.81 -14.91
N ALA A 99 22.17 4.95 -14.31
CA ALA A 99 21.19 4.99 -13.23
C ALA A 99 19.87 4.35 -13.72
N SER A 100 19.70 3.07 -13.45
CA SER A 100 18.48 2.29 -13.68
C SER A 100 17.74 2.18 -12.36
N LEU A 101 16.39 2.17 -12.41
CA LEU A 101 15.52 1.94 -11.24
C LEU A 101 16.18 0.89 -10.34
N SER A 102 16.60 1.29 -9.13
CA SER A 102 17.36 0.36 -8.29
C SER A 102 16.58 -0.94 -8.14
N ALA A 103 17.26 -2.08 -8.28
CA ALA A 103 16.63 -3.40 -8.11
C ALA A 103 15.86 -3.47 -6.78
N ARG A 104 16.34 -2.75 -5.75
CA ARG A 104 15.68 -2.56 -4.45
C ARG A 104 14.38 -1.77 -4.55
N GLY A 105 14.36 -0.63 -5.26
CA GLY A 105 13.15 0.17 -5.48
C GLY A 105 12.09 -0.58 -6.31
N LEU A 106 12.51 -1.32 -7.33
CA LEU A 106 11.62 -2.20 -8.09
C LEU A 106 11.05 -3.33 -7.23
N ALA A 107 11.89 -3.97 -6.41
CA ALA A 107 11.45 -4.99 -5.47
C ALA A 107 10.48 -4.42 -4.44
N ALA A 108 10.76 -3.25 -3.87
CA ALA A 108 9.88 -2.57 -2.92
C ALA A 108 8.52 -2.26 -3.56
N GLY A 109 8.50 -1.67 -4.76
CA GLY A 109 7.25 -1.38 -5.46
C GLY A 109 6.46 -2.64 -5.83
N ALA A 110 7.14 -3.72 -6.27
CA ALA A 110 6.50 -5.00 -6.53
C ALA A 110 5.90 -5.62 -5.25
N MET A 111 6.62 -5.54 -4.13
CA MET A 111 6.14 -6.02 -2.83
C MET A 111 4.98 -5.20 -2.29
N SER A 112 4.97 -3.87 -2.50
CA SER A 112 3.81 -3.02 -2.20
C SER A 112 2.59 -3.50 -3.01
N LEU A 113 2.71 -3.65 -4.33
CA LEU A 113 1.59 -4.11 -5.15
C LEU A 113 1.09 -5.51 -4.76
N LEU A 114 1.98 -6.47 -4.49
CA LEU A 114 1.63 -7.82 -4.06
C LEU A 114 0.92 -7.83 -2.70
N SER A 115 1.46 -7.11 -1.73
CA SER A 115 0.90 -7.08 -0.37
C SER A 115 -0.48 -6.43 -0.37
N HIS A 116 -0.68 -5.31 -1.06
CA HIS A 116 -2.01 -4.70 -1.20
C HIS A 116 -2.99 -5.57 -1.98
N ALA A 117 -2.54 -6.31 -2.99
CA ALA A 117 -3.37 -7.32 -3.65
C ALA A 117 -3.85 -8.40 -2.66
N ALA A 118 -2.95 -8.89 -1.80
CA ALA A 118 -3.26 -9.88 -0.78
C ALA A 118 -4.23 -9.33 0.27
N PHE A 119 -4.00 -8.11 0.77
CA PHE A 119 -4.92 -7.45 1.72
C PHE A 119 -6.29 -7.23 1.08
N GLY A 120 -6.34 -6.74 -0.16
CA GLY A 120 -7.59 -6.59 -0.90
C GLY A 120 -8.34 -7.91 -1.11
N ALA A 121 -7.62 -9.02 -1.33
CA ALA A 121 -8.20 -10.35 -1.41
C ALA A 121 -8.78 -10.81 -0.05
N VAL A 122 -8.06 -10.57 1.05
CA VAL A 122 -8.55 -10.84 2.42
C VAL A 122 -9.80 -10.02 2.70
N THR A 123 -9.78 -8.71 2.45
CA THR A 123 -10.93 -7.81 2.62
C THR A 123 -12.13 -8.30 1.82
N GLN A 124 -11.92 -8.62 0.53
CA GLN A 124 -12.98 -9.11 -0.35
C GLN A 124 -13.56 -10.43 0.15
N ALA A 125 -12.71 -11.40 0.55
CA ALA A 125 -13.15 -12.69 1.06
C ALA A 125 -13.99 -12.55 2.33
N VAL A 126 -13.51 -11.79 3.32
CA VAL A 126 -14.23 -11.57 4.57
C VAL A 126 -15.54 -10.82 4.32
N LEU A 127 -15.54 -9.80 3.44
CA LEU A 127 -16.74 -9.06 3.10
C LEU A 127 -17.78 -9.96 2.42
N THR A 128 -17.36 -10.88 1.54
CA THR A 128 -18.31 -11.80 0.88
C THR A 128 -18.93 -12.82 1.83
N VAL A 129 -18.24 -13.19 2.90
CA VAL A 129 -18.74 -14.16 3.89
C VAL A 129 -19.58 -13.48 4.97
N THR A 130 -19.12 -12.34 5.48
CA THR A 130 -19.73 -11.68 6.65
C THR A 130 -20.75 -10.61 6.27
N LEU A 131 -20.63 -10.03 5.07
CA LEU A 131 -21.34 -8.83 4.62
C LEU A 131 -21.10 -7.59 5.51
N GLU A 132 -20.16 -7.66 6.45
CA GLU A 132 -19.88 -6.62 7.43
C GLU A 132 -18.53 -5.95 7.15
N PRO A 133 -18.53 -4.67 6.71
CA PRO A 133 -17.29 -3.95 6.39
C PRO A 133 -16.31 -3.86 7.55
N LEU A 134 -16.81 -3.79 8.79
CA LEU A 134 -15.96 -3.69 9.98
C LEU A 134 -15.07 -4.93 10.15
N PHE A 135 -15.62 -6.14 9.95
CA PHE A 135 -14.83 -7.37 10.06
C PHE A 135 -13.84 -7.50 8.91
N ALA A 136 -14.22 -7.08 7.70
CA ALA A 136 -13.32 -7.06 6.56
C ALA A 136 -12.13 -6.11 6.77
N VAL A 137 -12.38 -4.88 7.24
CA VAL A 137 -11.33 -3.93 7.59
C VAL A 137 -10.46 -4.46 8.73
N ALA A 138 -11.06 -4.98 9.81
CA ALA A 138 -10.29 -5.52 10.93
C ALA A 138 -9.35 -6.66 10.49
N ALA A 139 -9.82 -7.58 9.65
CA ALA A 139 -9.00 -8.66 9.12
C ALA A 139 -7.84 -8.14 8.25
N ALA A 140 -8.10 -7.16 7.38
CA ALA A 140 -7.09 -6.54 6.54
C ALA A 140 -6.04 -5.80 7.37
N VAL A 141 -6.46 -5.04 8.40
CA VAL A 141 -5.55 -4.33 9.31
C VAL A 141 -4.65 -5.30 10.06
N LEU A 142 -5.20 -6.42 10.55
CA LEU A 142 -4.39 -7.45 11.21
C LEU A 142 -3.39 -8.10 10.25
N ALA A 143 -3.81 -8.41 9.02
CA ALA A 143 -2.93 -8.96 7.99
C ALA A 143 -1.80 -7.97 7.63
N HIS A 144 -2.14 -6.70 7.46
CA HIS A 144 -1.19 -5.63 7.13
C HIS A 144 -0.22 -5.38 8.30
N ALA A 145 -0.71 -5.28 9.53
CA ALA A 145 0.13 -5.16 10.72
C ALA A 145 1.13 -6.34 10.84
N ALA A 146 0.65 -7.57 10.63
CA ALA A 146 1.48 -8.77 10.66
C ALA A 146 2.54 -8.76 9.54
N TRP A 147 2.18 -8.29 8.34
CA TRP A 147 3.12 -8.11 7.24
C TRP A 147 4.23 -7.10 7.57
N ASN A 148 3.87 -5.92 8.10
CA ASN A 148 4.85 -4.91 8.47
C ASN A 148 5.81 -5.41 9.56
N LEU A 149 5.29 -6.15 10.55
CA LEU A 149 6.11 -6.81 11.56
C LEU A 149 7.06 -7.85 10.94
N ALA A 150 6.56 -8.67 10.00
CA ALA A 150 7.36 -9.68 9.30
C ALA A 150 8.48 -9.04 8.47
N ILE A 151 8.20 -8.00 7.69
CA ILE A 151 9.22 -7.28 6.91
C ILE A 151 10.29 -6.69 7.82
N VAL A 152 9.91 -6.03 8.91
CA VAL A 152 10.88 -5.47 9.87
C VAL A 152 11.71 -6.57 10.51
N ALA A 153 11.12 -7.71 10.86
CA ALA A 153 11.85 -8.85 11.43
C ALA A 153 12.84 -9.45 10.43
N LEU A 154 12.42 -9.66 9.17
CA LEU A 154 13.25 -10.25 8.12
C LEU A 154 14.41 -9.32 7.71
N VAL A 155 14.12 -8.04 7.50
CA VAL A 155 15.15 -7.04 7.15
C VAL A 155 16.07 -6.76 8.34
N GLY A 156 15.51 -6.64 9.55
CA GLY A 156 16.27 -6.40 10.78
C GLY A 156 17.15 -7.58 11.21
N ALA A 157 16.78 -8.81 10.89
CA ALA A 157 17.60 -10.00 11.10
C ALA A 157 18.76 -10.10 10.10
N GLY A 158 18.58 -9.60 8.87
CA GLY A 158 19.61 -9.60 7.82
C GLY A 158 20.76 -8.60 8.03
N GLY A 159 20.64 -7.65 8.95
CA GLY A 159 21.68 -6.66 9.29
C GLY A 159 22.68 -7.11 10.37
N ARG A 160 22.70 -8.39 10.74
CA ARG A 160 23.62 -8.98 11.74
C ARG A 160 24.30 -10.26 11.23
N LEU A 161 24.86 -10.22 10.03
CA LEU A 161 25.82 -11.21 9.52
C LEU A 161 27.03 -10.50 8.94
#